data_AF-A0A101G4Y8-F1
#
_entry.id   AF-A0A101G4Y8-F1
#
_cell.length_a   1.000
_cell.length_b   1.000
_cell.length_c   1.000
_cell.angle_alpha   90.00
_cell.angle_beta   90.00
_cell.angle_gamma   90.00
#
_symmetry.space_group_name_H-M   'P 1'
#
loop_
_entity.id
_entity.type
_entity.pdbx_description
1 polymer ?
#
loop_
_entity_poly.entity_id
_entity_poly.type
_entity_poly.pdbx_seq_one_letter_code
_entity_poly.pdbx_strand_id
1 'polypeptide(L)'
;MAGFSAKDLEPYGDPRIKELEKNMTDCYTLAMEVSNIDAQIDLLKESIQHGEQLYEYCKAKGYTKYLREMWIRCRGRNGCFDYLKRTKAELRDLLKEYEEIKALEAARKEISEAIIKLVKDNPGISQKDLPDILPGTDKELLRDTIYYLVKNNHVHQEKRGRSYALFPSQER
;
A
#
# COMPACT_ATOMS: atom_id res chain seq x y z
N MET A 1 -34.76 21.54 -10.23
CA MET A 1 -33.58 20.73 -10.60
C MET A 1 -32.70 21.59 -11.48
N ALA A 2 -31.51 22.00 -11.02
CA ALA A 2 -30.58 22.75 -11.86
C ALA A 2 -30.02 21.77 -12.91
N GLY A 3 -30.37 21.97 -14.17
CA GLY A 3 -29.85 21.16 -15.28
C GLY A 3 -28.36 21.42 -15.46
N PHE A 4 -27.58 20.37 -15.69
CA PHE A 4 -26.19 20.50 -16.12
C PHE A 4 -26.16 21.21 -17.48
N SER A 5 -25.35 22.25 -17.59
CA SER A 5 -25.07 22.88 -18.89
C SER A 5 -24.18 21.95 -19.72
N ALA A 6 -24.18 22.09 -21.05
CA ALA A 6 -23.26 21.35 -21.92
C ALA A 6 -21.79 21.52 -21.49
N LYS A 7 -21.44 22.73 -21.01
CA LYS A 7 -20.12 23.06 -20.47
C LYS A 7 -19.77 22.33 -19.18
N ASP A 8 -20.78 21.97 -18.36
CA ASP A 8 -20.55 21.16 -17.16
C ASP A 8 -20.25 19.68 -17.50
N LEU A 9 -20.59 19.23 -18.71
CA LEU A 9 -20.37 17.85 -19.17
C LEU A 9 -19.05 17.68 -19.94
N GLU A 10 -18.49 18.76 -20.48
CA GLU A 10 -17.21 18.76 -21.20
C GLU A 10 -16.06 18.04 -20.44
N PRO A 11 -15.88 18.23 -19.12
CA PRO A 11 -14.79 17.59 -18.39
C PRO A 11 -14.84 16.06 -18.42
N TYR A 12 -16.04 15.47 -18.45
CA TYR A 12 -16.24 14.01 -18.49
C TYR A 12 -15.83 13.40 -19.84
N GLY A 13 -15.74 14.21 -20.89
CA GLY A 13 -15.27 13.82 -22.21
C GLY A 13 -13.79 14.10 -22.44
N ASP A 14 -13.15 14.94 -21.64
CA ASP A 14 -11.80 15.44 -21.88
C ASP A 14 -10.75 14.32 -21.67
N PRO A 15 -10.00 13.93 -22.73
CA PRO A 15 -9.05 12.83 -22.65
C PRO A 15 -7.89 13.14 -21.70
N ARG A 16 -7.50 14.41 -21.53
CA ARG A 16 -6.43 14.80 -20.62
C ARG A 16 -6.84 14.65 -19.16
N ILE A 17 -8.10 14.96 -18.84
CA ILE A 17 -8.66 14.71 -17.51
C ILE A 17 -8.64 13.22 -17.22
N LYS A 18 -9.17 12.39 -18.13
CA LYS A 18 -9.20 10.93 -17.95
C LYS A 18 -7.82 10.31 -17.74
N GLU A 19 -6.84 10.75 -18.52
CA GLU A 19 -5.45 10.31 -18.38
C GLU A 19 -4.89 10.67 -17.00
N LEU A 20 -5.01 11.93 -16.58
CA LEU A 20 -4.49 12.41 -15.30
C LEU A 20 -5.19 11.74 -14.12
N GLU A 21 -6.51 11.54 -14.20
CA GLU A 21 -7.27 10.84 -13.18
C GLU A 21 -6.84 9.40 -13.04
N LYS A 22 -6.74 8.68 -14.17
CA LYS A 22 -6.29 7.29 -14.19
C LYS A 22 -4.90 7.16 -13.59
N ASN A 23 -3.94 7.96 -14.05
CA ASN A 23 -2.57 7.87 -13.54
C ASN A 23 -2.50 8.22 -12.04
N MET A 24 -3.20 9.27 -11.62
CA MET A 24 -3.30 9.66 -10.22
C MET A 24 -3.84 8.52 -9.35
N THR A 25 -4.94 7.87 -9.76
CA THR A 25 -5.55 6.78 -9.00
C THR A 25 -4.74 5.49 -9.07
N ASP A 26 -4.15 5.16 -10.22
CA ASP A 26 -3.36 3.94 -10.39
C ASP A 26 -2.10 4.01 -9.54
N CYS A 27 -1.37 5.14 -9.56
CA CYS A 27 -0.20 5.33 -8.69
C CYS A 27 -0.59 5.20 -7.21
N TYR A 28 -1.73 5.78 -6.78
CA TYR A 28 -2.17 5.66 -5.40
C TYR A 28 -2.57 4.23 -5.02
N THR A 29 -3.34 3.54 -5.87
CA THR A 29 -3.72 2.15 -5.62
C THR A 29 -2.48 1.26 -5.51
N LEU A 30 -1.52 1.42 -6.42
CA LEU A 30 -0.25 0.68 -6.36
C LEU A 30 0.54 1.02 -5.09
N ALA A 31 0.55 2.28 -4.66
CA ALA A 31 1.21 2.68 -3.41
C ALA A 31 0.64 1.95 -2.19
N MET A 32 -0.65 1.57 -2.20
CA MET A 32 -1.27 0.82 -1.10
C MET A 32 -0.99 -0.68 -1.15
N GLU A 33 -0.48 -1.19 -2.27
CA GLU A 33 -0.23 -2.61 -2.50
C GLU A 33 1.25 -2.99 -2.33
N VAL A 34 2.16 -2.06 -2.63
CA VAL A 34 3.60 -2.31 -2.48
C VAL A 34 4.00 -2.45 -1.02
N SER A 35 4.86 -3.43 -0.73
CA SER A 35 5.39 -3.65 0.62
C SER A 35 6.72 -2.94 0.88
N ASN A 36 7.27 -2.27 -0.13
CA ASN A 36 8.53 -1.55 -0.03
C ASN A 36 8.24 -0.05 0.13
N ILE A 37 8.78 0.54 1.19
CA ILE A 37 8.51 1.93 1.58
C ILE A 37 9.02 2.95 0.58
N ASP A 38 10.15 2.68 -0.10
CA ASP A 38 10.71 3.59 -1.10
C ASP A 38 9.81 3.66 -2.33
N ALA A 39 9.38 2.50 -2.83
CA ALA A 39 8.41 2.40 -3.92
C ALA A 39 7.07 3.03 -3.55
N GLN A 40 6.61 2.85 -2.30
CA GLN A 40 5.39 3.48 -1.81
C GLN A 40 5.50 5.01 -1.83
N ILE A 41 6.62 5.56 -1.34
CA ILE A 41 6.91 7.00 -1.37
C ILE A 41 6.87 7.54 -2.79
N ASP A 42 7.55 6.88 -3.71
CA ASP A 42 7.68 7.38 -5.08
C ASP A 42 6.34 7.33 -5.82
N LEU A 43 5.54 6.27 -5.64
CA LEU A 43 4.19 6.19 -6.18
C LEU A 43 3.25 7.26 -5.59
N LEU A 44 3.36 7.56 -4.29
CA LEU A 44 2.59 8.66 -3.68
C LEU A 44 3.00 10.03 -4.24
N LYS A 45 4.29 10.27 -4.48
CA LYS A 45 4.78 11.50 -5.14
C LYS A 45 4.23 11.63 -6.56
N GLU A 46 4.25 10.55 -7.34
CA GLU A 46 3.69 10.53 -8.70
C GLU A 46 2.18 10.81 -8.71
N SER A 47 1.44 10.16 -7.79
CA SER A 47 0.00 10.43 -7.62
C SER A 47 -0.27 11.90 -7.30
N ILE A 48 0.51 12.49 -6.38
CA ILE A 48 0.43 13.92 -6.04
C ILE A 48 0.70 14.79 -7.27
N GLN A 49 1.74 14.48 -8.04
CA GLN A 49 2.11 15.22 -9.25
C GLN A 49 0.99 15.20 -10.29
N HIS A 50 0.38 14.04 -10.55
CA HIS A 50 -0.76 13.93 -11.47
C HIS A 50 -1.99 14.68 -10.94
N GLY A 51 -2.24 14.62 -9.63
CA GLY A 51 -3.30 15.40 -8.99
C GLY A 51 -3.10 16.91 -9.12
N GLU A 52 -1.89 17.41 -8.91
CA GLU A 52 -1.56 18.83 -9.12
C GLU A 52 -1.76 19.26 -10.58
N GLN A 53 -1.31 18.43 -11.53
CA GLN A 53 -1.54 18.67 -12.96
C GLN A 53 -3.03 18.69 -13.31
N LEU A 54 -3.82 17.78 -12.74
CA LEU A 54 -5.28 17.76 -12.93
C LEU A 54 -5.93 19.04 -12.40
N TYR A 55 -5.53 19.48 -11.21
CA TYR A 55 -6.07 20.67 -10.57
C TYR A 55 -5.77 21.92 -11.40
N GLU A 56 -4.52 22.09 -11.83
CA GLU A 56 -4.11 23.23 -12.67
C GLU A 56 -4.78 23.19 -14.05
N TYR A 57 -4.87 22.02 -14.68
CA TYR A 57 -5.55 21.86 -15.96
C TYR A 57 -7.04 22.23 -15.86
N CYS A 58 -7.75 21.72 -14.84
CA CYS A 58 -9.14 22.05 -14.60
C CYS A 58 -9.33 23.55 -14.35
N LYS A 59 -8.45 24.17 -13.56
CA LYS A 59 -8.50 25.60 -13.26
C LYS A 59 -8.31 26.45 -14.52
N ALA A 60 -7.33 26.11 -15.35
CA ALA A 60 -7.06 26.82 -16.61
C ALA A 60 -8.24 26.74 -17.61
N LYS A 61 -8.97 25.62 -17.62
CA LYS A 61 -10.16 25.42 -18.46
C LYS A 61 -11.46 25.97 -17.86
N GLY A 62 -11.44 26.40 -16.60
CA GLY A 62 -12.64 26.84 -15.88
C GLY A 62 -13.54 25.69 -15.40
N TYR A 63 -13.00 24.48 -15.27
CA TYR A 63 -13.69 23.26 -14.82
C TYR A 63 -13.69 23.11 -13.28
N THR A 64 -13.70 24.21 -12.55
CA THR A 64 -13.62 24.21 -11.07
C THR A 64 -14.79 23.48 -10.40
N LYS A 65 -15.97 23.47 -11.02
CA LYS A 65 -17.14 22.72 -10.53
C LYS A 65 -16.89 21.21 -10.58
N TYR A 66 -16.39 20.72 -11.71
CA TYR A 66 -15.98 19.32 -11.87
C TYR A 66 -14.98 18.90 -10.80
N LEU A 67 -13.92 19.70 -10.61
CA LEU A 67 -12.88 19.43 -9.62
C LEU A 67 -13.47 19.31 -8.20
N ARG A 68 -14.37 20.23 -7.83
CA ARG A 68 -15.06 20.20 -6.53
C ARG A 68 -15.96 18.99 -6.39
N GLU A 69 -16.72 18.65 -7.41
CA GLU A 69 -17.67 17.55 -7.35
C GLU A 69 -17.01 16.18 -7.39
N MET A 70 -15.85 16.02 -8.02
CA MET A 70 -15.20 14.73 -8.17
C MET A 70 -14.08 14.51 -7.15
N TRP A 71 -13.29 15.54 -6.87
CA TRP A 71 -12.01 15.40 -6.14
C TRP A 71 -11.94 16.20 -4.83
N ILE A 72 -12.86 17.17 -4.63
CA ILE A 72 -12.90 18.02 -3.43
C ILE A 72 -14.33 18.11 -2.86
N ARG A 73 -14.83 17.00 -2.30
CA ARG A 73 -16.18 16.92 -1.72
C ARG A 73 -16.18 17.30 -0.24
N CYS A 74 -16.60 18.53 0.08
CA CYS A 74 -17.06 18.87 1.43
C CYS A 74 -18.57 18.61 1.57
N ARG A 75 -18.96 17.56 2.30
CA ARG A 75 -20.39 17.27 2.60
C ARG A 75 -20.65 17.29 4.10
N GLY A 76 -20.96 18.46 4.65
CA GLY A 76 -21.54 18.64 5.99
C GLY A 76 -20.99 17.66 7.05
N ARG A 77 -21.86 16.78 7.58
CA ARG A 77 -21.54 15.82 8.66
C ARG A 77 -20.50 14.74 8.32
N ASN A 78 -20.18 14.50 7.04
CA ASN A 78 -19.31 13.40 6.61
C ASN A 78 -17.86 13.84 6.32
N GLY A 79 -17.48 15.03 6.77
CA GLY A 79 -16.14 15.57 6.58
C GLY A 79 -15.89 16.11 5.16
N CYS A 80 -14.73 16.76 5.00
CA CYS A 80 -14.23 17.21 3.72
C CYS A 80 -13.30 16.16 3.13
N PHE A 81 -13.67 15.61 1.98
CA PHE A 81 -12.80 14.85 1.12
C PHE A 81 -12.06 15.81 0.19
N ASP A 82 -10.74 15.82 0.25
CA ASP A 82 -9.87 16.46 -0.72
C ASP A 82 -8.77 15.44 -1.02
N TYR A 83 -8.79 14.89 -2.23
CA TYR A 83 -7.89 13.83 -2.64
C TYR A 83 -6.43 14.26 -2.45
N LEU A 84 -6.05 15.39 -3.05
CA LEU A 84 -4.67 15.86 -3.03
C LEU A 84 -4.20 16.17 -1.62
N LYS A 85 -5.06 16.77 -0.78
CA LYS A 85 -4.73 17.04 0.63
C LYS A 85 -4.50 15.76 1.42
N ARG A 86 -5.31 14.72 1.18
CA ARG A 86 -5.17 13.42 1.86
C ARG A 86 -3.89 12.70 1.44
N THR A 87 -3.62 12.60 0.14
CA THR A 87 -2.41 11.95 -0.37
C THR A 87 -1.14 12.65 0.13
N LYS A 88 -1.14 13.99 0.19
CA LYS A 88 -0.03 14.76 0.79
C LYS A 88 0.12 14.56 2.29
N ALA A 89 -0.98 14.33 3.02
CA ALA A 89 -0.91 14.02 4.45
C ALA A 89 -0.32 12.62 4.66
N GLU A 90 -0.78 11.65 3.90
CA GLU A 90 -0.28 10.27 3.94
C GLU A 90 1.21 10.19 3.62
N LEU A 91 1.67 10.86 2.54
CA LEU A 91 3.10 10.94 2.23
C LEU A 91 3.90 11.58 3.39
N ARG A 92 3.36 12.61 4.03
CA ARG A 92 4.05 13.30 5.13
C ARG A 92 4.18 12.41 6.37
N ASP A 93 3.10 11.72 6.73
CA ASP A 93 3.09 10.82 7.89
C ASP A 93 4.05 9.67 7.65
N LEU A 94 4.06 9.13 6.43
CA LEU A 94 4.97 8.08 6.02
C LEU A 94 6.44 8.52 6.04
N LEU A 95 6.74 9.74 5.58
CA LEU A 95 8.10 10.30 5.66
C LEU A 95 8.54 10.56 7.11
N LYS A 96 7.61 10.85 8.01
CA LYS A 96 7.91 11.06 9.44
C LYS A 96 8.33 9.75 10.12
N GLU A 97 7.75 8.64 9.71
CA GLU A 97 7.99 7.30 10.26
C GLU A 97 8.99 6.48 9.43
N TYR A 98 9.59 7.09 8.40
CA TYR A 98 10.39 6.40 7.38
C TYR A 98 11.50 5.52 7.98
N GLU A 99 12.31 6.06 8.90
CA GLU A 99 13.42 5.32 9.50
C GLU A 99 12.95 4.11 10.33
N GLU A 100 11.84 4.27 11.06
CA GLU A 100 11.25 3.19 11.85
C GLU A 100 10.71 2.09 10.94
N ILE A 101 10.00 2.46 9.88
CA ILE A 101 9.50 1.52 8.87
C ILE A 101 10.66 0.80 8.18
N LYS A 102 11.73 1.52 7.83
CA LYS A 102 12.91 0.95 7.17
C LYS A 102 13.65 -0.05 8.05
N ALA A 103 13.77 0.25 9.35
CA ALA A 103 14.33 -0.68 10.33
C ALA A 103 13.47 -1.96 10.44
N LEU A 104 12.14 -1.81 10.44
CA LEU A 104 11.21 -2.95 10.46
C LEU A 104 11.30 -3.80 9.17
N GLU A 105 11.45 -3.17 7.99
CA GLU A 105 11.68 -3.88 6.73
C GLU A 105 12.97 -4.71 6.77
N ALA A 106 14.05 -4.12 7.26
CA ALA A 106 15.34 -4.80 7.41
C ALA A 106 15.24 -5.97 8.38
N ALA A 107 14.65 -5.77 9.56
CA ALA A 107 14.43 -6.82 10.54
C ALA A 107 13.56 -7.95 9.97
N ARG A 108 12.47 -7.62 9.28
CA ARG A 108 11.60 -8.61 8.62
C ARG A 108 12.37 -9.42 7.57
N LYS A 109 13.26 -8.80 6.80
CA LYS A 109 14.10 -9.49 5.81
C LYS A 109 15.04 -10.48 6.49
N GLU A 110 15.77 -10.06 7.52
CA GLU A 110 16.67 -10.94 8.28
C GLU A 110 15.94 -12.13 8.90
N ILE A 111 14.78 -11.89 9.52
CA ILE A 111 13.94 -12.94 10.10
C ILE A 111 13.41 -13.87 8.99
N SER A 112 13.00 -13.33 7.84
CA SER A 112 12.54 -14.11 6.70
C SER A 112 13.63 -15.07 6.21
N GLU A 113 14.84 -14.57 6.00
CA GLU A 113 15.99 -15.36 5.57
C GLU A 113 16.36 -16.43 6.60
N ALA A 114 16.34 -16.08 7.89
CA ALA A 114 16.58 -17.02 8.97
C ALA A 114 15.54 -18.15 9.01
N ILE A 115 14.25 -17.84 8.90
CA ILE A 115 13.17 -18.85 8.85
C ILE A 115 13.31 -19.74 7.62
N ILE A 116 13.52 -19.16 6.43
CA ILE A 116 13.68 -19.94 5.20
C ILE A 116 14.85 -20.92 5.34
N LYS A 117 15.99 -20.46 5.84
CA LYS A 117 17.16 -21.31 6.08
C LYS A 117 16.85 -22.41 7.10
N LEU A 118 16.26 -22.06 8.23
CA LEU A 118 15.91 -23.01 9.29
C LEU A 118 14.97 -24.11 8.80
N VAL A 119 13.97 -23.75 8.00
CA VAL A 119 12.99 -24.68 7.42
C VAL A 119 13.61 -25.56 6.34
N LYS A 120 14.59 -25.05 5.58
CA LYS A 120 15.39 -25.86 4.63
C LYS A 120 16.25 -26.88 5.36
N ASP A 121 16.91 -26.46 6.44
CA ASP A 121 17.81 -27.32 7.23
C ASP A 121 17.04 -28.32 8.10
N ASN A 122 15.83 -27.96 8.56
CA ASN A 122 14.99 -28.76 9.44
C ASN A 122 13.51 -28.79 8.97
N PRO A 123 13.20 -29.49 7.86
CA PRO A 123 11.83 -29.61 7.39
C PRO A 123 10.91 -30.24 8.44
N GLY A 124 9.76 -29.62 8.67
CA GLY A 124 8.77 -30.06 9.66
C GLY A 124 8.93 -29.41 11.04
N ILE A 125 9.82 -28.42 11.18
CA ILE A 125 9.96 -27.63 12.41
C ILE A 125 8.63 -27.02 12.85
N SER A 126 8.31 -27.10 14.14
CA SER A 126 7.06 -26.54 14.65
C SER A 126 7.17 -25.03 14.82
N GLN A 127 6.14 -24.30 14.40
CA GLN A 127 6.07 -22.84 14.58
C GLN A 127 6.16 -22.42 16.04
N LYS A 128 5.63 -23.24 16.96
CA LYS A 128 5.69 -22.95 18.40
C LYS A 128 7.13 -22.98 18.95
N ASP A 129 8.06 -23.66 18.25
CA ASP A 129 9.45 -23.80 18.68
C ASP A 129 10.34 -22.67 18.10
N LEU A 130 9.85 -21.92 17.09
CA LEU A 130 10.58 -20.81 16.48
C LEU A 130 10.98 -19.69 17.46
N PRO A 131 10.15 -19.27 18.43
CA PRO A 131 10.54 -18.25 19.41
C PRO A 131 11.76 -18.65 20.25
N ASP A 132 11.94 -19.95 20.50
CA ASP A 132 13.06 -20.47 21.28
C ASP A 132 14.35 -20.55 20.43
N ILE A 133 14.19 -20.78 19.12
CA ILE A 133 15.30 -20.93 18.17
C ILE A 133 15.79 -19.58 17.64
N LEU A 134 14.90 -18.59 17.54
CA LEU A 134 15.21 -17.22 17.15
C LEU A 134 14.98 -16.26 18.34
N PRO A 135 15.73 -16.43 19.45
CA PRO A 135 15.52 -15.66 20.66
C PRO A 135 15.74 -14.17 20.41
N GLY A 136 14.92 -13.33 21.04
CA GLY A 136 14.97 -11.88 20.88
C GLY A 136 14.15 -11.35 19.71
N THR A 137 13.55 -12.22 18.88
CA THR A 137 12.60 -11.81 17.86
C THR A 137 11.25 -11.48 18.51
N ASP A 138 10.69 -10.31 18.16
CA ASP A 138 9.32 -9.97 18.56
C ASP A 138 8.32 -11.03 18.05
N LYS A 139 7.40 -11.46 18.91
CA LYS A 139 6.48 -12.57 18.61
C LYS A 139 5.47 -12.20 17.52
N GLU A 140 5.03 -10.94 17.48
CA GLU A 140 4.11 -10.45 16.48
C GLU A 140 4.80 -10.33 15.12
N LEU A 141 6.00 -9.75 15.10
CA LEU A 141 6.85 -9.70 13.89
C LEU A 141 7.14 -11.11 13.35
N LEU A 142 7.46 -12.07 14.22
CA LEU A 142 7.70 -13.46 13.84
C LEU A 142 6.45 -14.08 13.20
N ARG A 143 5.28 -13.94 13.84
CA ARG A 143 4.00 -14.46 13.34
C ARG A 143 3.66 -13.87 11.96
N ASP A 144 3.77 -12.56 11.82
CA ASP A 144 3.44 -11.84 10.61
C ASP A 144 4.43 -12.17 9.48
N THR A 145 5.70 -12.39 9.83
CA THR A 145 6.72 -12.85 8.87
C THR A 145 6.41 -14.25 8.37
N ILE A 146 6.03 -15.19 9.25
CA ILE A 146 5.62 -16.54 8.83
C ILE A 146 4.41 -16.48 7.91
N TYR A 147 3.40 -15.66 8.25
CA TYR A 147 2.22 -15.46 7.40
C TYR A 147 2.61 -14.94 6.01
N TYR A 148 3.49 -13.94 5.95
CA TYR A 148 4.02 -13.40 4.70
C TYR A 148 4.76 -14.46 3.87
N LEU A 149 5.64 -15.26 4.49
CA LEU A 149 6.39 -16.31 3.80
C LEU A 149 5.47 -17.38 3.20
N VAL A 150 4.38 -17.73 3.89
CA VAL A 150 3.40 -18.69 3.39
C VAL A 150 2.59 -18.12 2.24
N LYS A 151 2.10 -16.89 2.39
CA LYS A 151 1.33 -16.21 1.35
C LYS A 151 2.12 -16.07 0.05
N ASN A 152 3.43 -15.82 0.15
CA ASN A 152 4.33 -15.68 -1.00
C ASN A 152 4.99 -17.00 -1.43
N ASN A 153 4.53 -18.13 -0.91
CA ASN A 153 4.98 -19.47 -1.29
C ASN A 153 6.50 -19.69 -1.12
N HIS A 154 7.11 -19.08 -0.11
CA HIS A 154 8.50 -19.37 0.29
C HIS A 154 8.57 -20.58 1.24
N VAL A 155 7.54 -20.76 2.06
CA VAL A 155 7.36 -21.93 2.94
C VAL A 155 5.90 -22.37 2.88
N HIS A 156 5.62 -23.62 3.23
CA HIS A 156 4.25 -24.10 3.43
C HIS A 156 4.02 -24.59 4.86
N GLN A 157 2.77 -24.56 5.27
CA GLN A 157 2.33 -24.97 6.61
C GLN A 157 1.53 -26.28 6.53
N GLU A 158 1.84 -27.20 7.44
CA GLU A 158 1.02 -28.38 7.71
C GLU A 158 0.50 -28.34 9.14
N LYS A 159 -0.81 -28.47 9.36
CA LYS A 159 -1.37 -28.48 10.72
C LYS A 159 -0.97 -29.77 11.43
N ARG A 160 -0.27 -29.66 12.57
CA ARG A 160 0.11 -30.78 13.45
C ARG A 160 -0.38 -30.54 14.87
N GLY A 161 -1.51 -31.15 15.22
CA GLY A 161 -2.15 -30.99 16.52
C GLY A 161 -2.60 -29.55 16.77
N ARG A 162 -2.00 -28.90 17.78
CA ARG A 162 -2.31 -27.50 18.18
C ARG A 162 -1.41 -26.45 17.53
N SER A 163 -0.47 -26.85 16.68
CA SER A 163 0.47 -25.94 15.98
C SER A 163 0.58 -26.32 14.50
N TYR A 164 1.38 -25.57 13.77
CA TYR A 164 1.74 -25.86 12.39
C TYR A 164 3.21 -26.25 12.31
N ALA A 165 3.52 -27.23 11.47
CA ALA A 165 4.87 -27.54 11.03
C ALA A 165 5.16 -26.77 9.74
N LEU A 166 6.40 -26.28 9.61
CA LEU A 166 6.86 -25.55 8.44
C LEU A 166 7.74 -26.43 7.56
N PHE A 167 7.57 -26.26 6.25
CA PHE A 167 8.32 -27.00 5.24
C PHE A 167 8.72 -26.07 4.09
N PRO A 168 9.82 -26.37 3.36
CA PRO A 168 10.16 -25.63 2.15
C PRO A 168 9.01 -25.72 1.15
N SER A 169 8.64 -24.60 0.52
CA SER A 169 7.73 -24.68 -0.62
C SER A 169 8.39 -25.45 -1.77
N GLN A 170 7.60 -26.24 -2.51
CA GLN A 170 8.10 -26.87 -3.72
C GLN A 170 8.36 -25.77 -4.76
N GLU A 171 9.61 -25.64 -5.20
CA GLU A 171 9.93 -24.86 -6.40
C GLU A 171 9.06 -25.39 -7.54
N ARG A 172 8.26 -24.51 -8.15
CA ARG A 172 7.59 -24.79 -9.43
C ARG A 172 8.48 -24.31 -10.56
#